data_AF-A0AAN9AHJ5-F1
#
_entry.id   AF-A0AAN9AHJ5-F1
#
_cell.length_a   1.000
_cell.length_b   1.000
_cell.length_c   1.000
_cell.angle_alpha   90.00
_cell.angle_beta   90.00
_cell.angle_gamma   90.00
#
_symmetry.space_group_name_H-M   'P 1'
#
loop_
_entity.id
_entity.type
_entity.pdbx_description
1 polymer ?
#
loop_
_entity_poly.entity_id
_entity_poly.type
_entity_poly.pdbx_seq_one_letter_code
_entity_poly.pdbx_strand_id
1 'polypeptide(L)'
;MCGVAYHHAGLESADRRKVEELFIAGELQVLVATSTLAMGVNLPAHLVVIKSTSQYVNGSYEEYSSAQLLQMTGRAGRPQFDDSGVAVIMTKHQHRVPKSFLSKRTNIREASKKVSI
;
A
#
# COMPACT_ATOMS: atom_id res chain seq x y z
N MET A 1 -3.10 9.78 21.95
CA MET A 1 -2.90 8.47 21.32
C MET A 1 -2.35 8.71 19.91
N CYS A 2 -1.36 7.96 19.43
CA CYS A 2 -0.59 8.36 18.25
C CYS A 2 -1.22 8.02 16.88
N GLY A 3 -2.40 7.38 16.83
CA GLY A 3 -3.17 7.15 15.59
C GLY A 3 -2.47 6.31 14.51
N VAL A 4 -1.42 5.56 14.88
CA VAL A 4 -0.57 4.78 13.96
C VAL A 4 -0.48 3.33 14.46
N ALA A 5 -0.61 2.36 13.56
CA ALA A 5 -0.39 0.94 13.85
C ALA A 5 0.33 0.23 12.70
N TYR A 6 0.67 -1.05 12.90
CA TYR A 6 1.25 -1.92 11.89
C TYR A 6 0.47 -3.23 11.71
N HIS A 7 0.53 -3.83 10.52
CA HIS A 7 -0.13 -5.09 10.19
C HIS A 7 0.79 -6.00 9.37
N HIS A 8 1.06 -7.20 9.88
CA HIS A 8 1.82 -8.22 9.14
C HIS A 8 1.40 -9.63 9.58
N ALA A 9 1.81 -10.64 8.81
CA ALA A 9 1.43 -12.03 9.03
C ALA A 9 1.92 -12.63 10.36
N GLY A 10 2.93 -12.03 10.98
CA GLY A 10 3.52 -12.45 12.26
C GLY A 10 2.80 -11.92 13.50
N LEU A 11 1.79 -11.06 13.36
CA LEU A 11 0.92 -10.67 14.47
C LEU A 11 -0.06 -11.80 14.81
N GLU A 12 -0.47 -11.87 16.08
CA GLU A 12 -1.56 -12.74 16.46
C GLU A 12 -2.85 -12.37 15.73
N SER A 13 -3.70 -13.37 15.47
CA SER A 13 -4.98 -13.15 14.79
C SER A 13 -5.90 -12.19 15.55
N ALA A 14 -5.82 -12.14 16.88
CA ALA A 14 -6.56 -11.19 17.70
C ALA A 14 -6.09 -9.75 17.44
N ASP A 15 -4.78 -9.51 17.42
CA ASP A 15 -4.20 -8.20 17.18
C ASP A 15 -4.48 -7.69 15.77
N ARG A 16 -4.37 -8.57 14.75
CA ARG A 16 -4.70 -8.19 13.36
C ARG A 16 -6.13 -7.70 13.24
N ARG A 17 -7.09 -8.45 13.80
CA ARG A 17 -8.51 -8.06 13.81
C ARG A 17 -8.71 -6.73 14.53
N LYS A 18 -8.05 -6.54 15.68
CA LYS A 18 -8.19 -5.30 16.44
C LYS A 18 -7.66 -4.09 15.69
N VAL A 19 -6.51 -4.22 15.04
CA VAL A 19 -5.93 -3.18 14.19
C VAL A 19 -6.84 -2.85 13.00
N GLU A 20 -7.40 -3.87 12.35
CA GLU A 20 -8.36 -3.70 11.25
C GLU A 20 -9.62 -2.94 11.70
N GLU A 21 -10.21 -3.35 12.84
CA GLU A 21 -11.39 -2.68 13.43
C GLU A 21 -11.11 -1.20 13.74
N LEU A 22 -9.98 -0.91 14.40
CA LEU A 22 -9.62 0.45 14.77
C LEU A 22 -9.31 1.33 13.54
N PHE A 23 -8.79 0.75 12.46
CA PHE A 23 -8.58 1.46 11.20
C PHE A 23 -9.89 1.76 10.49
N ILE A 24 -10.82 0.80 10.43
CA ILE A 24 -12.16 1.02 9.86
C ILE A 24 -12.95 2.06 10.66
N ALA A 25 -12.84 2.05 11.98
CA ALA A 25 -13.47 3.03 12.87
C ALA A 25 -12.87 4.44 12.75
N GLY A 26 -11.72 4.61 12.08
CA GLY A 26 -11.03 5.89 11.95
C GLY A 26 -10.23 6.30 13.18
N GLU A 27 -10.07 5.41 14.17
CA GLU A 27 -9.22 5.63 15.34
C GLU A 27 -7.73 5.55 14.99
N LEU A 28 -7.40 4.76 13.96
CA LEU A 28 -6.07 4.73 13.34
C LEU A 28 -6.10 5.51 12.04
N GLN A 29 -5.35 6.62 12.02
CA GLN A 29 -5.18 7.45 10.81
C GLN A 29 -4.15 6.86 9.84
N VAL A 30 -3.18 6.09 10.36
CA VAL A 30 -2.12 5.49 9.56
C VAL A 30 -1.96 4.02 9.92
N LEU A 31 -1.99 3.16 8.90
CA LEU A 31 -1.66 1.75 9.02
C LEU A 31 -0.49 1.40 8.11
N VAL A 32 0.58 0.88 8.69
CA VAL A 32 1.74 0.39 7.94
C VAL A 32 1.63 -1.13 7.78
N ALA A 33 1.60 -1.63 6.56
CA ALA A 33 1.38 -3.06 6.32
C ALA A 33 2.38 -3.69 5.35
N THR A 34 2.59 -4.99 5.50
CA THR A 34 3.28 -5.81 4.48
C THR A 34 2.38 -6.04 3.26
N SER A 35 2.98 -6.41 2.13
CA SER A 35 2.27 -6.65 0.86
C SER A 35 1.14 -7.69 0.97
N THR A 36 1.22 -8.60 1.95
CA THR A 36 0.20 -9.60 2.26
C THR A 36 -1.16 -8.99 2.59
N LEU A 37 -1.24 -7.79 3.19
CA LEU A 37 -2.52 -7.15 3.50
C LEU A 37 -3.36 -6.92 2.22
N ALA A 38 -2.70 -6.58 1.12
CA ALA A 38 -3.36 -6.36 -0.16
C ALA A 38 -4.01 -7.64 -0.71
N MET A 39 -3.60 -8.82 -0.23
CA MET A 39 -4.08 -10.12 -0.66
C MET A 39 -5.12 -10.65 0.34
N GLY A 40 -6.40 -10.41 0.08
CA GLY A 40 -7.49 -11.10 0.77
C GLY A 40 -8.15 -10.37 1.95
N VAL A 41 -7.71 -9.16 2.32
CA VAL A 41 -8.40 -8.33 3.33
C VAL A 41 -9.08 -7.14 2.67
N ASN A 42 -10.36 -6.91 2.99
CA ASN A 42 -11.10 -5.75 2.48
C ASN A 42 -10.92 -4.53 3.39
N LEU A 43 -9.76 -3.89 3.33
CA LEU A 43 -9.41 -2.73 4.13
C LEU A 43 -9.04 -1.54 3.22
N PRO A 44 -10.02 -0.77 2.71
CA PRO A 44 -9.76 0.39 1.87
C PRO A 44 -9.27 1.60 2.68
N ALA A 45 -8.45 2.44 2.06
CA ALA A 45 -7.93 3.68 2.63
C ALA A 45 -8.03 4.81 1.61
N HIS A 46 -8.27 6.05 2.05
CA HIS A 46 -8.29 7.19 1.12
C HIS A 46 -6.96 7.35 0.35
N LEU A 47 -5.84 7.17 1.06
CA LEU A 47 -4.49 7.22 0.54
C LEU A 47 -3.77 5.89 0.77
N VAL A 48 -3.17 5.35 -0.29
CA VAL A 48 -2.22 4.23 -0.21
C VAL A 48 -0.83 4.71 -0.62
N VAL A 49 0.19 4.40 0.18
CA VAL A 49 1.59 4.70 -0.15
C VAL A 49 2.37 3.40 -0.26
N ILE A 50 2.92 3.14 -1.45
CA ILE A 50 3.87 2.04 -1.70
C ILE A 50 5.27 2.64 -1.56
N LYS A 51 5.94 2.34 -0.43
CA LYS A 51 7.24 2.96 -0.06
C LYS A 51 8.43 2.48 -0.91
N SER A 52 8.31 1.34 -1.58
CA SER A 52 9.33 0.74 -2.45
C SER A 52 8.67 -0.21 -3.43
N THR A 53 9.22 -0.36 -4.63
CA THR A 53 8.75 -1.34 -5.62
C THR A 53 9.59 -2.62 -5.64
N SER A 54 10.67 -2.71 -4.87
CA SER A 54 11.47 -3.94 -4.73
C SER A 54 11.08 -4.74 -3.48
N GLN A 55 11.09 -6.07 -3.60
CA GLN A 55 10.88 -7.06 -2.54
C GLN A 55 12.04 -8.06 -2.51
N TYR A 56 12.30 -8.67 -1.35
CA TYR A 56 13.29 -9.74 -1.23
C TYR A 56 12.60 -11.10 -1.31
N VAL A 57 12.96 -11.89 -2.31
CA VAL A 57 12.36 -13.20 -2.60
C VAL A 57 13.48 -14.17 -2.96
N ASN A 58 13.48 -15.37 -2.38
CA ASN A 58 14.40 -16.46 -2.74
C ASN A 58 15.90 -16.09 -2.82
N GLY A 59 16.36 -15.19 -1.95
CA GLY A 59 17.78 -14.82 -1.88
C GLY A 59 18.16 -13.56 -2.66
N SER A 60 17.26 -13.00 -3.47
CA SER A 60 17.51 -11.84 -4.32
C SER A 60 16.47 -10.73 -4.11
N TYR A 61 16.81 -9.51 -4.56
CA TYR A 61 15.84 -8.43 -4.68
C TYR A 61 15.22 -8.44 -6.08
N GLU A 62 13.90 -8.47 -6.12
CA GLU A 62 13.10 -8.46 -7.33
C GLU A 62 12.07 -7.33 -7.27
N GLU A 63 11.62 -6.83 -8.42
CA GLU A 63 10.54 -5.86 -8.46
C GLU A 63 9.18 -6.54 -8.24
N TYR A 64 8.24 -5.85 -7.60
CA TYR A 64 6.85 -6.28 -7.56
C TYR A 64 6.29 -6.40 -8.96
N SER A 65 5.56 -7.48 -9.20
CA SER A 65 4.78 -7.62 -10.43
C SER A 65 3.69 -6.56 -10.52
N SER A 66 3.26 -6.24 -11.75
CA SER A 66 2.14 -5.33 -11.99
C SER A 66 0.86 -5.77 -11.27
N ALA A 67 0.65 -7.08 -11.09
CA ALA A 67 -0.50 -7.61 -10.35
C ALA A 67 -0.41 -7.28 -8.86
N GLN A 68 0.75 -7.46 -8.22
CA GLN A 68 0.96 -7.10 -6.82
C GLN A 68 0.78 -5.60 -6.59
N LEU A 69 1.38 -4.77 -7.47
CA LEU A 69 1.19 -3.32 -7.41
C LEU A 69 -0.30 -2.97 -7.55
N LEU A 70 -1.03 -3.61 -8.48
CA LEU A 70 -2.46 -3.37 -8.68
C LEU A 70 -3.28 -3.74 -7.45
N GLN A 71 -2.98 -4.86 -6.80
CA GLN A 71 -3.64 -5.28 -5.56
C GLN A 71 -3.40 -4.27 -4.44
N MET A 72 -2.18 -3.76 -4.31
CA MET A 72 -1.85 -2.73 -3.31
C MET A 72 -2.56 -1.41 -3.61
N THR A 73 -2.44 -0.88 -4.84
CA THR A 73 -3.09 0.39 -5.21
C THR A 73 -4.62 0.29 -5.24
N GLY A 74 -5.18 -0.91 -5.43
CA GLY A 74 -6.62 -1.16 -5.41
C GLY A 74 -7.27 -0.96 -4.03
N ARG A 75 -6.46 -0.74 -2.98
CA ARG A 75 -6.95 -0.33 -1.66
C ARG A 75 -7.15 1.19 -1.54
N ALA A 76 -6.72 1.96 -2.52
CA ALA A 76 -6.91 3.40 -2.54
C ALA A 76 -8.36 3.76 -2.92
N GLY A 77 -8.98 4.59 -2.10
CA GLY A 77 -10.38 5.00 -2.19
C GLY A 77 -11.30 4.12 -1.36
N ARG A 78 -12.20 4.76 -0.59
CA ARG A 78 -13.23 4.07 0.19
C ARG A 78 -14.57 4.20 -0.52
N PRO A 79 -15.09 3.13 -1.16
CA PRO A 79 -16.40 3.15 -1.78
C PRO A 79 -17.45 3.64 -0.77
N GLN A 80 -18.38 4.50 -1.20
CA GLN A 80 -19.43 5.13 -0.39
C GLN A 80 -18.97 6.24 0.58
N PHE A 81 -17.66 6.43 0.80
CA PHE A 81 -17.14 7.47 1.69
C PHE A 81 -16.33 8.54 0.97
N ASP A 82 -15.58 8.15 -0.07
CA ASP A 82 -14.71 9.06 -0.82
C ASP A 82 -15.13 9.13 -2.30
N ASP A 83 -15.14 10.34 -2.87
CA ASP A 83 -15.33 10.56 -4.31
C ASP A 83 -14.09 10.20 -5.13
N SER A 84 -12.94 10.07 -4.47
CA SER A 84 -11.67 9.70 -5.09
C SER A 84 -10.71 9.02 -4.11
N GLY A 85 -9.81 8.20 -4.66
CA GLY A 85 -8.69 7.59 -3.93
C GLY A 85 -7.36 8.03 -4.53
N VAL A 86 -6.33 8.09 -3.70
CA VAL A 86 -4.96 8.43 -4.12
C VAL A 86 -4.03 7.27 -3.83
N ALA A 87 -3.24 6.88 -4.82
CA ALA A 87 -2.14 5.94 -4.64
C ALA A 87 -0.82 6.63 -4.97
N VAL A 88 0.13 6.60 -4.05
CA VAL A 88 1.48 7.13 -4.24
C VAL A 88 2.45 5.97 -4.31
N ILE A 89 3.20 5.88 -5.41
CA ILE A 89 4.26 4.88 -5.56
C ILE A 89 5.61 5.57 -5.48
N MET A 90 6.39 5.17 -4.47
CA MET A 90 7.76 5.59 -4.29
C MET A 90 8.69 4.52 -4.85
N THR A 91 9.45 4.88 -5.88
CA THR A 91 10.40 3.96 -6.53
C THR A 91 11.75 4.63 -6.78
N LYS A 92 12.77 3.82 -7.05
CA LYS A 92 14.05 4.28 -7.55
C LYS A 92 13.88 4.77 -8.99
N HIS A 93 14.59 5.82 -9.38
CA HIS A 93 14.52 6.38 -10.73
C HIS A 93 14.81 5.36 -11.85
N GLN A 94 15.63 4.35 -11.56
CA GLN A 94 16.00 3.27 -12.49
C GLN A 94 14.86 2.27 -12.70
N HIS A 95 13.93 2.14 -11.76
CA HIS A 95 12.85 1.15 -11.75
C HIS A 95 11.49 1.85 -11.86
N ARG A 96 11.32 2.61 -12.96
CA ARG A 96 10.05 3.30 -13.22
C ARG A 96 8.93 2.29 -13.40
N VAL A 97 7.80 2.56 -12.76
CA VAL A 97 6.60 1.76 -12.98
C VAL A 97 6.14 1.97 -14.43
N PRO A 98 5.76 0.90 -15.17
CA PRO A 98 5.32 1.05 -16.55
C PRO A 98 4.21 2.09 -16.68
N LYS A 99 4.30 3.00 -17.67
CA LYS A 99 3.27 4.04 -17.88
C LYS A 99 1.86 3.47 -18.08
N SER A 100 1.76 2.26 -18.62
CA SER A 100 0.51 1.51 -18.78
C SER A 100 -0.18 1.16 -17.46
N PHE A 101 0.57 1.11 -16.36
CA PHE A 101 0.03 0.92 -15.01
C PHE A 101 -0.59 2.22 -14.47
N LEU A 102 0.06 3.36 -14.73
CA LEU A 102 -0.36 4.68 -14.21
C LEU A 102 -1.66 5.20 -14.86
N SER A 103 -2.06 4.69 -16.03
CA SER A 103 -3.23 5.21 -16.76
C SER A 103 -4.58 4.62 -16.35
N LYS A 104 -4.67 3.82 -15.28
CA LYS A 104 -5.89 3.09 -14.90
C LYS A 104 -6.59 3.72 -13.68
N ARG A 105 -7.83 4.23 -13.88
CA ARG A 105 -8.96 4.56 -12.96
C ARG A 105 -8.71 5.23 -11.59
N THR A 106 -7.50 5.26 -11.06
CA THR A 106 -7.09 5.86 -9.79
C THR A 106 -6.09 6.97 -10.10
N ASN A 107 -6.10 8.08 -9.34
CA ASN A 107 -5.08 9.12 -9.46
C ASN A 107 -3.76 8.61 -8.87
N ILE A 108 -3.08 7.72 -9.61
CA ILE A 108 -1.79 7.14 -9.22
C ILE A 108 -0.70 8.18 -9.49
N ARG A 109 0.00 8.60 -8.44
CA ARG A 109 1.14 9.52 -8.52
C ARG A 109 2.43 8.75 -8.28
N GLU A 110 3.34 8.78 -9.24
CA GLU A 110 4.70 8.25 -9.08
C GLU A 110 5.62 9.33 -8.51
N ALA A 111 6.32 9.03 -7.42
CA ALA A 111 7.33 9.89 -6.83
C ALA A 111 8.67 9.16 -6.84
N SER A 112 9.57 9.56 -7.74
CA SER A 112 10.95 9.07 -7.76
C SER A 112 11.83 9.93 -6.86
N LYS A 113 12.46 9.34 -5.83
CA LYS A 113 13.45 10.06 -5.00
C LYS A 113 14.85 9.73 -5.51
N LYS A 114 15.66 10.74 -5.84
CA LYS A 114 17.10 10.59 -6.07
C LYS A 114 17.73 10.37 -4.69
N VAL A 115 18.05 9.12 -4.34
CA VAL A 115 18.89 8.85 -3.18
C VAL A 115 20.32 9.14 -3.63
N SER A 116 20.75 10.39 -3.45
CA SER A 116 22.17 10.71 -3.44
C SER A 116 22.69 10.25 -2.09
N ILE A 117 23.52 9.21 -2.09
CA ILE A 117 24.38 8.86 -0.95
C ILE A 117 25.51 9.87 -0.88
#